data_AF-A0A1C4ZWM3-F1
#
_entry.id   AF-A0A1C4ZWM3-F1
#
_cell.length_a   1.000
_cell.length_b   1.000
_cell.length_c   1.000
_cell.angle_alpha   90.00
_cell.angle_beta   90.00
_cell.angle_gamma   90.00
#
_symmetry.space_group_name_H-M   'P 1'
#
loop_
_entity.id
_entity.type
_entity.pdbx_description
1 polymer ?
#
loop_
_entity_poly.entity_id
_entity_poly.type
_entity_poly.pdbx_seq_one_letter_code
_entity_poly.pdbx_strand_id
1 'polypeptide(L)'
;MDERTRELLDVAVREQLGTHGRVLPPWRAHPEIERYSVGWRMGYGEWHLMVWWHWWESTGMDEAARIAYFQADEPPHEWLDWAADQIWPDEDSGEAVLRRLADHGIGARPLLFLDVDGTLLPFAGAARQAGDETNPLLAGLDPAQGRRLAALSCELVWATTWMAEANEVLAPRLGLPQLPIVDWPDDDDDDGRLHWKTRHLVEWAAGRRFVWVDDEITDFDRTWVAAHHSAPALLHRVDPRRGLTDADYDAIEEWLMKNGSIA
;
A
#
# COMPACT_ATOMS: atom_id res chain seq x y z
N MET A 1 -2.89 35.64 19.58
CA MET A 1 -4.24 35.45 19.01
C MET A 1 -5.23 36.22 19.87
N ASP A 2 -6.09 37.03 19.24
CA ASP A 2 -7.16 37.73 19.98
C ASP A 2 -8.32 36.80 20.34
N GLU A 3 -9.16 37.24 21.28
CA GLU A 3 -10.27 36.44 21.83
C GLU A 3 -11.32 36.09 20.77
N ARG A 4 -11.62 37.05 19.87
CA ARG A 4 -12.57 36.84 18.78
C ARG A 4 -12.10 35.76 17.81
N THR A 5 -10.82 35.74 17.46
CA THR A 5 -10.23 34.73 16.58
C THR A 5 -10.30 33.36 17.25
N ARG A 6 -10.01 33.28 18.55
CA ARG A 6 -10.13 32.03 19.32
C ARG A 6 -11.57 31.49 19.29
N GLU A 7 -12.57 32.35 19.54
CA GLU A 7 -13.99 31.95 19.49
C GLU A 7 -14.39 31.41 18.11
N LEU A 8 -13.89 32.01 17.02
CA LEU A 8 -14.14 31.54 15.67
C LEU A 8 -13.51 30.16 15.42
N LEU A 9 -12.30 29.93 15.91
CA LEU A 9 -11.65 28.61 15.82
C LEU A 9 -12.42 27.55 16.62
N ASP A 10 -12.90 27.89 17.83
CA ASP A 10 -13.71 26.98 18.65
C ASP A 10 -15.05 26.59 17.98
N VAL A 11 -15.64 27.51 17.21
CA VAL A 11 -16.82 27.21 16.39
C VAL A 11 -16.46 26.26 15.25
N ALA A 12 -15.41 26.59 14.47
CA ALA A 12 -14.99 25.78 13.33
C ALA A 12 -14.55 24.35 13.73
N VAL A 13 -13.84 24.20 14.84
CA VAL A 13 -13.49 22.89 15.40
C VAL A 13 -14.75 22.09 15.74
N ARG A 14 -15.74 22.70 16.40
CA ARG A 14 -16.99 22.01 16.73
C ARG A 14 -17.76 21.56 15.48
N GLU A 15 -17.77 22.36 14.42
CA GLU A 15 -18.39 21.99 13.14
C GLU A 15 -17.69 20.79 12.50
N GLN A 16 -16.35 20.80 12.45
CA GLN A 16 -15.55 19.67 11.95
C GLN A 16 -15.79 18.41 12.77
N LEU A 17 -15.74 18.49 14.11
CA LEU A 17 -16.01 17.36 14.99
C LEU A 17 -17.44 16.82 14.82
N GLY A 18 -18.43 17.70 14.66
CA GLY A 18 -19.82 17.31 14.45
C GLY A 18 -20.06 16.60 13.11
N THR A 19 -19.27 16.93 12.09
CA THR A 19 -19.43 16.40 10.73
C THR A 19 -18.58 15.15 10.47
N HIS A 20 -17.34 15.15 10.94
CA HIS A 20 -16.33 14.14 10.58
C HIS A 20 -15.86 13.32 11.79
N GLY A 21 -16.25 13.68 13.02
CA GLY A 21 -15.75 13.06 14.26
C GLY A 21 -14.31 13.46 14.63
N ARG A 22 -13.62 14.21 13.76
CA ARG A 22 -12.27 14.78 13.95
C ARG A 22 -12.11 16.02 13.07
N VAL A 23 -11.08 16.83 13.31
CA VAL A 23 -10.68 17.85 12.32
C VAL A 23 -9.88 17.17 11.22
N LEU A 24 -10.28 17.36 9.96
CA LEU A 24 -9.63 16.70 8.82
C LEU A 24 -8.20 17.21 8.60
N PRO A 25 -7.25 16.35 8.20
CA PRO A 25 -5.92 16.80 7.84
C PRO A 25 -5.95 17.63 6.55
N PRO A 26 -4.91 18.44 6.28
CA PRO A 26 -4.90 19.40 5.17
C PRO A 26 -5.28 18.82 3.80
N TRP A 27 -4.68 17.68 3.42
CA TRP A 27 -4.94 17.02 2.13
C TRP A 27 -6.34 16.43 2.00
N ARG A 28 -7.04 16.19 3.12
CA ARG A 28 -8.43 15.72 3.12
C ARG A 28 -9.42 16.87 3.05
N ALA A 29 -9.11 17.98 3.71
CA ALA A 29 -9.95 19.17 3.72
C ALA A 29 -9.91 19.91 2.37
N HIS A 30 -8.71 20.03 1.79
CA HIS A 30 -8.47 20.79 0.56
C HIS A 30 -7.51 20.06 -0.39
N PRO A 31 -7.92 18.91 -0.97
CA PRO A 31 -7.10 18.14 -1.90
C PRO A 31 -6.70 18.92 -3.17
N GLU A 32 -7.43 19.98 -3.50
CA GLU A 32 -7.17 20.86 -4.64
C GLU A 32 -6.01 21.85 -4.43
N ILE A 33 -5.55 22.04 -3.19
CA ILE A 33 -4.45 22.97 -2.89
C ILE A 33 -3.13 22.19 -2.80
N GLU A 34 -2.25 22.37 -3.78
CA GLU A 34 -0.89 21.83 -3.74
C GLU A 34 -0.15 22.26 -2.47
N ARG A 35 0.52 21.32 -1.79
CA ARG A 35 1.11 21.50 -0.44
C ARG A 35 1.94 22.78 -0.28
N TYR A 36 2.81 23.09 -1.23
CA TYR A 36 3.73 24.22 -1.10
C TYR A 36 3.20 25.52 -1.70
N SER A 37 1.97 25.51 -2.23
CA SER A 37 1.36 26.67 -2.88
C SER A 37 1.05 27.81 -1.90
N VAL A 38 0.81 29.00 -2.45
CA VAL A 38 0.42 30.18 -1.67
C VAL A 38 -0.96 30.04 -1.02
N GLY A 39 -1.80 29.10 -1.48
CA GLY A 39 -3.14 28.85 -0.92
C GLY A 39 -3.13 28.46 0.55
N TRP A 40 -2.03 27.86 1.02
CA TRP A 40 -1.81 27.51 2.43
C TRP A 40 -1.29 28.65 3.30
N ARG A 41 -0.83 29.77 2.69
CA ARG A 41 -0.19 30.90 3.41
C ARG A 41 -0.94 32.21 3.31
N MET A 42 -1.80 32.36 2.31
CA MET A 42 -2.54 33.60 2.02
C MET A 42 -3.94 33.29 1.44
N GLY A 43 -4.44 32.07 1.63
CA GLY A 43 -5.70 31.58 1.07
C GLY A 43 -6.57 30.91 2.12
N TYR A 44 -7.68 30.30 1.69
CA TYR A 44 -8.58 29.61 2.62
C TYR A 44 -7.95 28.37 3.29
N GLY A 45 -6.89 27.80 2.70
CA GLY A 45 -6.11 26.74 3.33
C GLY A 45 -5.38 27.19 4.60
N GLU A 46 -4.94 28.46 4.66
CA GLU A 46 -4.32 29.02 5.88
C GLU A 46 -5.30 28.99 7.06
N TRP A 47 -6.56 29.35 6.82
CA TRP A 47 -7.61 29.27 7.83
C TRP A 47 -7.82 27.82 8.32
N HIS A 48 -7.84 26.84 7.41
CA HIS A 48 -7.96 25.43 7.80
C HIS A 48 -6.79 24.97 8.65
N LEU A 49 -5.55 25.37 8.33
CA LEU A 49 -4.38 25.06 9.14
C LEU A 49 -4.49 25.69 10.55
N MET A 50 -5.01 26.91 10.67
CA MET A 50 -5.27 27.51 11.99
C MET A 50 -6.29 26.70 12.81
N VAL A 51 -7.38 26.24 12.18
CA VAL A 51 -8.38 25.38 12.83
C VAL A 51 -7.75 24.06 13.25
N TRP A 52 -6.96 23.45 12.36
CA TRP A 52 -6.29 22.19 12.60
C TRP A 52 -5.31 22.28 13.78
N TRP A 53 -4.41 23.28 13.81
CA TRP A 53 -3.47 23.44 14.91
C TRP A 53 -4.15 23.79 16.24
N HIS A 54 -5.15 24.67 16.22
CA HIS A 54 -5.92 25.01 17.42
C HIS A 54 -6.57 23.77 18.04
N TRP A 55 -7.13 22.89 17.21
CA TRP A 55 -7.62 21.59 17.67
C TRP A 55 -6.48 20.68 18.14
N TRP A 56 -5.47 20.45 17.30
CA TRP A 56 -4.37 19.53 17.56
C TRP A 56 -3.70 19.80 18.91
N GLU A 57 -3.32 21.05 19.17
CA GLU A 57 -2.71 21.48 20.43
C GLU A 57 -3.65 21.32 21.64
N SER A 58 -4.96 21.51 21.45
CA SER A 58 -5.95 21.41 22.53
C SER A 58 -6.20 19.97 23.00
N THR A 59 -5.97 18.98 22.14
CA THR A 59 -6.26 17.58 22.44
C THR A 59 -5.29 16.92 23.42
N GLY A 60 -4.04 17.40 23.49
CA GLY A 60 -3.00 16.77 24.29
C GLY A 60 -2.70 15.32 23.89
N MET A 61 -2.88 14.95 22.61
CA MET A 61 -2.62 13.59 22.12
C MET A 61 -1.18 13.15 22.40
N ASP A 62 -1.05 11.93 22.92
CA ASP A 62 0.22 11.21 23.00
C ASP A 62 0.68 10.72 21.61
N GLU A 63 1.90 10.17 21.54
CA GLU A 63 2.49 9.69 20.28
C GLU A 63 1.60 8.64 19.58
N ALA A 64 1.04 7.70 20.33
CA ALA A 64 0.19 6.65 19.79
C ALA A 64 -1.09 7.22 19.16
N ALA A 65 -1.73 8.20 19.80
CA ALA A 65 -2.90 8.87 19.25
C ALA A 65 -2.58 9.70 18.00
N ARG A 66 -1.40 10.36 17.95
CA ARG A 66 -0.95 11.11 16.76
C ARG A 66 -0.70 10.18 15.58
N ILE A 67 -0.05 9.04 15.81
CA ILE A 67 0.16 8.01 14.79
C ILE A 67 -1.20 7.50 14.28
N ALA A 68 -2.12 7.15 15.18
CA ALA A 68 -3.45 6.67 14.81
C ALA A 68 -4.25 7.69 13.98
N TYR A 69 -4.06 8.99 14.24
CA TYR A 69 -4.66 10.05 13.42
C TYR A 69 -4.20 10.00 11.96
N PHE A 70 -2.88 9.90 11.73
CA PHE A 70 -2.31 9.84 10.38
C PHE A 70 -2.47 8.48 9.70
N GLN A 71 -2.63 7.39 10.45
CA GLN A 71 -3.03 6.09 9.89
C GLN A 71 -4.47 6.12 9.35
N ALA A 72 -5.37 6.84 10.01
CA ALA A 72 -6.79 6.85 9.66
C ALA A 72 -7.11 7.73 8.44
N ASP A 73 -6.26 8.71 8.14
CA ASP A 73 -6.32 9.55 6.94
C ASP A 73 -4.89 9.69 6.39
N GLU A 74 -4.42 8.69 5.62
CA GLU A 74 -3.01 8.57 5.23
C GLU A 74 -2.52 9.81 4.45
N PRO A 75 -1.37 10.41 4.83
CA PRO A 75 -0.73 11.48 4.08
C PRO A 75 -0.28 11.00 2.69
N PRO A 76 -0.57 11.77 1.62
CA PRO A 76 0.14 11.63 0.35
C PRO A 76 1.65 11.75 0.56
N HIS A 77 2.43 11.23 -0.39
CA HIS A 77 3.90 11.25 -0.29
C HIS A 77 4.44 12.66 -0.03
N GLU A 78 3.90 13.66 -0.72
CA GLU A 78 4.30 15.05 -0.53
C GLU A 78 3.90 15.62 0.81
N TRP A 79 3.12 14.94 1.67
CA TRP A 79 2.71 15.36 3.02
C TRP A 79 3.44 14.61 4.16
N LEU A 80 4.29 13.63 3.84
CA LEU A 80 4.88 12.73 4.84
C LEU A 80 5.81 13.44 5.83
N ASP A 81 6.68 14.32 5.37
CA ASP A 81 7.55 15.10 6.27
C ASP A 81 6.74 16.02 7.19
N TRP A 82 5.63 16.61 6.71
CA TRP A 82 4.78 17.39 7.61
C TRP A 82 4.10 16.53 8.67
N ALA A 83 3.61 15.34 8.29
CA ALA A 83 3.01 14.40 9.24
C ALA A 83 4.04 13.93 10.29
N ALA A 84 5.27 13.64 9.87
CA ALA A 84 6.38 13.34 10.77
C ALA A 84 6.61 14.46 11.80
N ASP A 85 6.66 15.72 11.34
CA ASP A 85 6.83 16.89 12.23
C ASP A 85 5.68 17.01 13.26
N GLN A 86 4.46 16.57 12.90
CA GLN A 86 3.34 16.63 13.83
C GLN A 86 3.37 15.50 14.87
N ILE A 87 3.92 14.34 14.52
CA ILE A 87 4.07 13.21 15.44
C ILE A 87 5.27 13.42 16.36
N TRP A 88 6.44 13.72 15.78
CA TRP A 88 7.74 13.86 16.44
C TRP A 88 8.37 15.24 16.19
N PRO A 89 7.88 16.30 16.84
CA PRO A 89 8.32 17.68 16.58
C PRO A 89 9.78 17.96 16.97
N ASP A 90 10.39 17.09 17.78
CA ASP A 90 11.77 17.24 18.27
C ASP A 90 12.79 16.44 17.43
N GLU A 91 12.35 15.70 16.40
CA GLU A 91 13.23 14.90 15.54
C GLU A 91 13.62 15.64 14.26
N ASP A 92 14.86 15.44 13.82
CA ASP A 92 15.34 16.01 12.56
C ASP A 92 14.63 15.34 11.37
N SER A 93 14.06 16.18 10.50
CA SER A 93 13.46 15.74 9.24
C SER A 93 14.48 14.98 8.37
N GLY A 94 14.07 13.90 7.71
CA GLY A 94 14.93 13.13 6.80
C GLY A 94 14.44 11.71 6.54
N GLU A 95 15.25 10.91 5.84
CA GLU A 95 14.88 9.53 5.48
C GLU A 95 14.60 8.63 6.69
N ALA A 96 15.29 8.86 7.82
CA ALA A 96 15.10 8.07 9.02
C ALA A 96 13.68 8.24 9.61
N VAL A 97 13.16 9.47 9.67
CA VAL A 97 11.81 9.72 10.19
C VAL A 97 10.74 9.24 9.21
N LEU A 98 10.98 9.34 7.89
CA LEU A 98 10.10 8.76 6.87
C LEU A 98 10.06 7.23 6.96
N ARG A 99 11.19 6.59 7.25
CA ARG A 99 11.25 5.15 7.49
C ARG A 99 10.46 4.76 8.74
N ARG A 100 10.59 5.54 9.81
CA ARG A 100 9.79 5.34 11.03
C ARG A 100 8.29 5.52 10.80
N LEU A 101 7.87 6.49 9.98
CA LEU A 101 6.47 6.60 9.54
C LEU A 101 6.01 5.31 8.85
N ALA A 102 6.82 4.80 7.92
CA ALA A 102 6.51 3.57 7.18
C ALA A 102 6.45 2.35 8.11
N ASP A 103 7.27 2.28 9.16
CA ASP A 103 7.21 1.24 10.20
C ASP A 103 5.88 1.29 10.98
N HIS A 104 5.25 2.47 11.05
CA HIS A 104 3.89 2.65 11.55
C HIS A 104 2.80 2.57 10.46
N GLY A 105 3.14 2.11 9.25
CA GLY A 105 2.21 1.97 8.14
C GLY A 105 1.75 3.30 7.51
N ILE A 106 2.44 4.41 7.79
CA ILE A 106 2.15 5.73 7.23
C ILE A 106 3.10 6.00 6.06
N GLY A 107 2.57 6.22 4.86
CA GLY A 107 3.38 6.44 3.66
C GLY A 107 4.09 5.18 3.18
N ALA A 108 3.72 4.01 3.71
CA ALA A 108 4.25 2.74 3.27
C ALA A 108 3.65 2.42 1.90
N ARG A 109 4.51 2.17 0.90
CA ARG A 109 4.03 1.76 -0.42
C ARG A 109 3.20 0.48 -0.30
N PRO A 110 2.15 0.30 -1.11
CA PRO A 110 1.44 -0.96 -1.14
C PRO A 110 2.39 -2.12 -1.43
N LEU A 111 2.12 -3.29 -0.88
CA LEU A 111 2.81 -4.52 -1.20
C LEU A 111 2.22 -5.15 -2.46
N LEU A 112 3.01 -5.88 -3.22
CA LEU A 112 2.54 -6.80 -4.26
C LEU A 112 3.16 -8.16 -4.03
N PHE A 113 2.35 -9.09 -3.54
CA PHE A 113 2.68 -10.50 -3.40
C PHE A 113 2.53 -11.18 -4.75
N LEU A 114 3.64 -11.71 -5.26
CA LEU A 114 3.74 -12.22 -6.61
C LEU A 114 3.99 -13.72 -6.61
N ASP A 115 3.02 -14.47 -7.10
CA ASP A 115 3.22 -15.87 -7.44
C ASP A 115 3.94 -16.04 -8.79
N VAL A 116 4.39 -17.27 -9.08
CA VAL A 116 5.23 -17.60 -10.25
C VAL A 116 4.50 -18.52 -11.21
N ASP A 117 4.14 -19.72 -10.78
CA ASP A 117 3.60 -20.77 -11.64
C ASP A 117 2.16 -20.44 -12.03
N GLY A 118 1.81 -20.46 -13.32
CA GLY A 118 0.50 -19.98 -13.77
C GLY A 118 0.38 -18.44 -13.79
N THR A 119 1.24 -17.71 -13.06
CA THR A 119 1.23 -16.25 -12.99
C THR A 119 2.25 -15.60 -13.94
N LEU A 120 3.54 -15.64 -13.59
CA LEU A 120 4.64 -15.18 -14.45
C LEU A 120 5.00 -16.23 -15.50
N LEU A 121 4.82 -17.50 -15.14
CA LEU A 121 5.12 -18.67 -15.94
C LEU A 121 3.82 -19.35 -16.39
N PRO A 122 3.22 -18.92 -17.52
CA PRO A 122 1.98 -19.53 -17.99
C PRO A 122 2.17 -21.02 -18.28
N PHE A 123 1.21 -21.85 -17.88
CA PHE A 123 1.27 -23.30 -18.13
C PHE A 123 1.21 -23.65 -19.62
N ALA A 124 0.65 -22.78 -20.46
CA ALA A 124 0.75 -22.94 -21.92
C ALA A 124 2.19 -22.81 -22.45
N GLY A 125 3.07 -22.15 -21.70
CA GLY A 125 4.50 -22.02 -22.00
C GLY A 125 5.25 -23.35 -21.97
N ALA A 126 4.86 -24.28 -21.09
CA ALA A 126 5.48 -25.63 -21.03
C ALA A 126 5.31 -26.44 -22.33
N ALA A 127 4.33 -26.11 -23.17
CA ALA A 127 4.14 -26.75 -24.47
C ALA A 127 5.11 -26.21 -25.55
N ARG A 128 5.79 -25.08 -25.32
CA ARG A 128 6.74 -24.46 -26.27
C ARG A 128 8.16 -24.97 -26.01
N GLN A 129 8.43 -26.20 -26.46
CA GLN A 129 9.74 -26.84 -26.65
C GLN A 129 10.70 -26.90 -25.44
N ALA A 130 10.98 -28.13 -25.00
CA ALA A 130 12.08 -28.48 -24.11
C ALA A 130 13.45 -28.22 -24.79
N GLY A 131 14.09 -27.10 -24.43
CA GLY A 131 15.55 -26.97 -24.48
C GLY A 131 16.20 -27.62 -23.25
N ASP A 132 17.50 -27.39 -23.03
CA ASP A 132 18.29 -27.91 -21.89
C ASP A 132 17.92 -27.25 -20.53
N GLU A 133 16.74 -26.61 -20.45
CA GLU A 133 16.24 -25.94 -19.24
C GLU A 133 15.61 -26.97 -18.29
N THR A 134 16.03 -26.97 -17.03
CA THR A 134 15.57 -27.92 -16.00
C THR A 134 14.09 -27.76 -15.65
N ASN A 135 13.51 -26.57 -15.87
CA ASN A 135 12.08 -26.32 -15.71
C ASN A 135 11.47 -25.87 -17.06
N PRO A 136 10.58 -26.67 -17.68
CA PRO A 136 9.99 -26.37 -18.98
C PRO A 136 9.12 -25.10 -18.98
N LEU A 137 8.65 -24.64 -17.83
CA LEU A 137 7.85 -23.42 -17.72
C LEU A 137 8.68 -22.14 -17.94
N LEU A 138 9.99 -22.17 -17.73
CA LEU A 138 10.87 -21.01 -17.94
C LEU A 138 10.89 -20.52 -19.39
N ALA A 139 10.59 -21.40 -20.36
CA ALA A 139 10.44 -21.02 -21.76
C ALA A 139 9.26 -20.05 -22.01
N GLY A 140 8.29 -20.01 -21.08
CA GLY A 140 7.16 -19.10 -21.09
C GLY A 140 7.42 -17.74 -20.44
N LEU A 141 8.56 -17.55 -19.78
CA LEU A 141 8.88 -16.28 -19.11
C LEU A 141 9.13 -15.19 -20.15
N ASP A 142 8.40 -14.08 -20.06
CA ASP A 142 8.64 -12.88 -20.86
C ASP A 142 9.50 -11.88 -20.07
N PRO A 143 10.77 -11.62 -20.46
CA PRO A 143 11.63 -10.65 -19.80
C PRO A 143 11.06 -9.23 -19.76
N ALA A 144 10.13 -8.88 -20.66
CA ALA A 144 9.49 -7.56 -20.64
C ALA A 144 8.64 -7.34 -19.39
N GLN A 145 8.14 -8.40 -18.75
CA GLN A 145 7.36 -8.32 -17.51
C GLN A 145 8.15 -7.65 -16.38
N GLY A 146 9.47 -7.84 -16.31
CA GLY A 146 10.29 -7.26 -15.25
C GLY A 146 10.31 -5.73 -15.28
N ARG A 147 10.36 -5.10 -16.47
CA ARG A 147 10.25 -3.65 -16.59
C ARG A 147 8.87 -3.14 -16.15
N ARG A 148 7.81 -3.90 -16.42
CA ARG A 148 6.43 -3.53 -16.03
C ARG A 148 6.23 -3.65 -14.53
N LEU A 149 6.70 -4.75 -13.92
CA LEU A 149 6.69 -4.94 -12.47
C LEU A 149 7.49 -3.85 -11.75
N ALA A 150 8.68 -3.49 -12.25
CA ALA A 150 9.50 -2.44 -11.66
C ALA A 150 8.89 -1.03 -11.77
N ALA A 151 7.97 -0.81 -12.70
CA ALA A 151 7.29 0.48 -12.89
C ALA A 151 6.09 0.67 -11.94
N LEU A 152 5.59 -0.41 -11.31
CA LEU A 152 4.45 -0.32 -10.41
C LEU A 152 4.82 0.46 -9.14
N SER A 153 3.89 1.31 -8.68
CA SER A 153 4.01 2.12 -7.45
C SER A 153 3.88 1.31 -6.14
N CYS A 154 4.44 0.10 -6.10
CA CYS A 154 4.41 -0.82 -4.95
C CYS A 154 5.79 -1.41 -4.61
N GLU A 155 5.88 -2.10 -3.48
CA GLU A 155 6.99 -2.98 -3.11
C GLU A 155 6.66 -4.42 -3.52
N LEU A 156 7.50 -5.04 -4.35
CA LEU A 156 7.31 -6.42 -4.81
C LEU A 156 7.84 -7.41 -3.78
N VAL A 157 7.11 -8.51 -3.58
CA VAL A 157 7.45 -9.61 -2.66
C VAL A 157 7.14 -10.94 -3.34
N TRP A 158 8.08 -11.88 -3.30
CA TRP A 158 7.84 -13.24 -3.79
C TRP A 158 6.88 -14.00 -2.87
N ALA A 159 5.75 -14.45 -3.42
CA ALA A 159 4.73 -15.24 -2.74
C ALA A 159 4.52 -16.59 -3.47
N THR A 160 5.60 -17.35 -3.54
CA THR A 160 5.70 -18.58 -4.34
C THR A 160 6.38 -19.70 -3.55
N THR A 161 6.11 -20.94 -3.95
CA THR A 161 6.80 -22.14 -3.46
C THR A 161 8.25 -22.25 -3.97
N TRP A 162 8.65 -21.41 -4.93
CA TRP A 162 10.04 -21.31 -5.38
C TRP A 162 10.95 -20.64 -4.36
N MET A 163 10.42 -19.99 -3.32
CA MET A 163 11.19 -19.39 -2.22
C MET A 163 12.45 -18.62 -2.69
N ALA A 164 13.64 -19.01 -2.23
CA ALA A 164 14.91 -18.35 -2.56
C ALA A 164 15.30 -18.54 -4.04
N GLU A 165 14.92 -19.66 -4.64
CA GLU A 165 15.18 -19.96 -6.04
C GLU A 165 14.52 -18.96 -7.00
N ALA A 166 13.43 -18.29 -6.59
CA ALA A 166 12.84 -17.19 -7.37
C ALA A 166 13.85 -16.04 -7.58
N ASN A 167 14.64 -15.70 -6.55
CA ASN A 167 15.69 -14.68 -6.66
C ASN A 167 16.91 -15.17 -7.43
N GLU A 168 17.23 -16.47 -7.38
CA GLU A 168 18.37 -17.03 -8.10
C GLU A 168 18.09 -17.19 -9.60
N VAL A 169 16.85 -17.55 -9.96
CA VAL A 169 16.48 -17.94 -11.31
C VAL A 169 15.71 -16.83 -12.04
N LEU A 170 14.67 -16.27 -11.42
CA LEU A 170 13.72 -15.38 -12.10
C LEU A 170 14.17 -13.92 -12.06
N ALA A 171 14.61 -13.42 -10.91
CA ALA A 171 14.99 -12.01 -10.76
C ALA A 171 16.04 -11.56 -11.81
N PRO A 172 17.14 -12.30 -12.08
CA PRO A 172 18.10 -11.92 -13.12
C PRO A 172 17.51 -11.94 -14.53
N ARG A 173 16.62 -12.90 -14.83
CA ARG A 173 15.97 -13.02 -16.15
C ARG A 173 14.95 -11.89 -16.40
N LEU A 174 14.33 -11.40 -15.34
CA LEU A 174 13.41 -10.26 -15.36
C LEU A 174 14.14 -8.91 -15.22
N GLY A 175 15.43 -8.90 -14.85
CA GLY A 175 16.15 -7.66 -14.53
C GLY A 175 15.63 -6.97 -13.27
N LEU A 176 15.03 -7.73 -12.35
CA LEU A 176 14.59 -7.27 -11.04
C LEU A 176 15.74 -7.39 -10.01
N PRO A 177 15.78 -6.54 -8.97
CA PRO A 177 16.63 -6.78 -7.83
C PRO A 177 16.19 -8.04 -7.06
N GLN A 178 16.98 -8.48 -6.08
CA GLN A 178 16.49 -9.47 -5.13
C GLN A 178 15.29 -8.88 -4.37
N LEU A 179 14.19 -9.64 -4.33
CA LEU A 179 12.98 -9.25 -3.63
C LEU A 179 12.87 -9.98 -2.29
N PRO A 180 12.17 -9.39 -1.30
CA PRO A 180 11.73 -10.11 -0.11
C PRO A 180 10.91 -11.35 -0.51
N ILE A 181 10.97 -12.38 0.34
CA ILE A 181 10.28 -13.66 0.14
C ILE A 181 9.32 -13.84 1.32
N VAL A 182 8.10 -14.30 1.06
CA VAL A 182 7.19 -14.74 2.13
C VAL A 182 7.68 -16.08 2.67
N ASP A 183 7.94 -16.11 3.97
CA ASP A 183 8.22 -17.36 4.68
C ASP A 183 6.91 -18.09 4.98
N TRP A 184 6.82 -19.35 4.58
CA TRP A 184 5.64 -20.20 4.82
C TRP A 184 5.90 -21.09 6.05
N PRO A 185 4.95 -21.18 7.00
CA PRO A 185 5.09 -22.11 8.12
C PRO A 185 4.96 -23.58 7.66
N ASP A 186 5.48 -24.50 8.46
CA ASP A 186 5.46 -25.94 8.17
C ASP A 186 4.06 -26.58 8.30
N ASP A 187 3.14 -25.93 9.03
CA ASP A 187 1.78 -26.41 9.33
C ASP A 187 0.72 -25.45 8.78
N ASP A 188 -0.21 -25.98 7.98
CA ASP A 188 -1.40 -25.26 7.50
C ASP A 188 -2.65 -25.66 8.31
N ASP A 189 -3.32 -24.67 8.92
CA ASP A 189 -4.69 -24.84 9.45
C ASP A 189 -5.69 -24.92 8.27
N ASP A 190 -5.72 -26.08 7.59
CA ASP A 190 -6.53 -26.30 6.41
C ASP A 190 -8.01 -26.57 6.76
N ASP A 191 -8.88 -25.57 6.51
CA ASP A 191 -10.33 -25.75 6.54
C ASP A 191 -10.90 -26.28 5.20
N GLY A 192 -10.01 -26.51 4.22
CA GLY A 192 -10.27 -27.05 2.89
C GLY A 192 -10.90 -26.06 1.90
N ARG A 193 -11.18 -24.81 2.32
CA ARG A 193 -11.89 -23.81 1.50
C ARG A 193 -11.09 -22.56 1.25
N LEU A 194 -10.27 -22.15 2.21
CA LEU A 194 -9.38 -21.01 2.09
C LEU A 194 -8.06 -21.45 1.46
N HIS A 195 -7.54 -20.67 0.51
CA HIS A 195 -6.21 -20.94 -0.02
C HIS A 195 -5.17 -20.82 1.10
N TRP A 196 -4.23 -21.76 1.17
CA TRP A 196 -3.26 -21.88 2.26
C TRP A 196 -2.41 -20.60 2.43
N LYS A 197 -2.00 -19.95 1.32
CA LYS A 197 -1.30 -18.65 1.36
C LYS A 197 -2.12 -17.52 2.01
N THR A 198 -3.45 -17.56 1.99
CA THR A 198 -4.30 -16.39 2.28
C THR A 198 -4.08 -15.82 3.68
N ARG A 199 -4.03 -16.68 4.71
CA ARG A 199 -3.81 -16.22 6.10
C ARG A 199 -2.42 -15.61 6.25
N HIS A 200 -1.41 -16.30 5.74
CA HIS A 200 -0.02 -15.88 5.82
C HIS A 200 0.26 -14.57 5.08
N LEU A 201 -0.37 -14.34 3.93
CA LEU A 201 -0.23 -13.07 3.21
C LEU A 201 -0.86 -11.89 3.98
N VAL A 202 -2.00 -12.11 4.63
CA VAL A 202 -2.61 -11.08 5.48
C VAL A 202 -1.75 -10.79 6.72
N GLU A 203 -1.22 -11.82 7.36
CA GLU A 203 -0.30 -11.69 8.49
C GLU A 203 0.99 -10.96 8.09
N TRP A 204 1.61 -11.37 6.97
CA TRP A 204 2.83 -10.76 6.44
C TRP A 204 2.60 -9.29 6.09
N ALA A 205 1.44 -8.96 5.51
CA ALA A 205 1.09 -7.59 5.18
C ALA A 205 1.01 -6.69 6.43
N ALA A 206 0.78 -7.25 7.63
CA ALA A 206 0.77 -6.53 8.90
C ALA A 206 -0.08 -5.23 8.88
N GLY A 207 -1.25 -5.29 8.23
CA GLY A 207 -2.14 -4.14 8.09
C GLY A 207 -1.80 -3.19 6.94
N ARG A 208 -0.75 -3.44 6.15
CA ARG A 208 -0.44 -2.67 4.93
C ARG A 208 -1.42 -2.97 3.81
N ARG A 209 -1.64 -1.97 2.94
CA ARG A 209 -2.32 -2.17 1.67
C ARG A 209 -1.53 -3.16 0.81
N PHE A 210 -2.20 -4.10 0.16
CA PHE A 210 -1.50 -5.05 -0.71
C PHE A 210 -2.30 -5.47 -1.94
N VAL A 211 -1.57 -5.93 -2.95
CA VAL A 211 -2.07 -6.71 -4.09
C VAL A 211 -1.53 -8.13 -3.94
N TRP A 212 -2.36 -9.13 -4.13
CA TRP A 212 -1.93 -10.53 -4.27
C TRP A 212 -2.25 -10.99 -5.70
N VAL A 213 -1.22 -11.37 -6.45
CA VAL A 213 -1.32 -11.78 -7.85
C VAL A 213 -0.97 -13.25 -7.97
N ASP A 214 -1.97 -14.07 -8.28
CA ASP A 214 -1.87 -15.54 -8.26
C ASP A 214 -3.05 -16.15 -9.06
N ASP A 215 -2.87 -17.30 -9.69
CA ASP A 215 -3.91 -17.94 -10.52
C ASP A 215 -4.90 -18.80 -9.71
N GLU A 216 -4.49 -19.24 -8.52
CA GLU A 216 -5.25 -20.14 -7.64
C GLU A 216 -6.28 -19.39 -6.76
N ILE A 217 -6.26 -18.04 -6.78
CA ILE A 217 -7.18 -17.20 -6.01
C ILE A 217 -8.65 -17.54 -6.31
N THR A 218 -9.43 -17.67 -5.24
CA THR A 218 -10.88 -17.93 -5.30
C THR A 218 -11.71 -16.81 -4.69
N ASP A 219 -13.04 -16.89 -4.86
CA ASP A 219 -13.98 -15.95 -4.21
C ASP A 219 -14.05 -16.13 -2.69
N PHE A 220 -13.66 -17.31 -2.18
CA PHE A 220 -13.55 -17.53 -0.73
C PHE A 220 -12.43 -16.70 -0.15
N ASP A 221 -11.27 -16.64 -0.81
CA ASP A 221 -10.13 -15.82 -0.38
C ASP A 221 -10.50 -14.33 -0.37
N ARG A 222 -11.17 -13.86 -1.42
CA ARG A 222 -11.67 -12.47 -1.51
C ARG A 222 -12.59 -12.12 -0.35
N THR A 223 -13.54 -13.01 -0.07
CA THR A 223 -14.52 -12.81 1.01
C THR A 223 -13.84 -12.83 2.37
N TRP A 224 -12.88 -13.73 2.57
CA TRP A 224 -12.16 -13.86 3.82
C TRP A 224 -11.26 -12.65 4.07
N VAL A 225 -10.44 -12.24 3.09
CA VAL A 225 -9.56 -11.06 3.21
C VAL A 225 -10.37 -9.79 3.48
N ALA A 226 -11.49 -9.58 2.77
CA ALA A 226 -12.34 -8.42 3.01
C ALA A 226 -12.93 -8.36 4.43
N ALA A 227 -13.07 -9.51 5.10
CA ALA A 227 -13.58 -9.59 6.47
C ALA A 227 -12.48 -9.51 7.55
N HIS A 228 -11.23 -9.84 7.22
CA HIS A 228 -10.14 -10.00 8.20
C HIS A 228 -8.97 -9.02 8.03
N HIS A 229 -8.87 -8.32 6.88
CA HIS A 229 -7.85 -7.31 6.64
C HIS A 229 -8.47 -5.91 6.66
N SER A 230 -7.95 -5.04 7.53
CA SER A 230 -8.52 -3.69 7.75
C SER A 230 -8.13 -2.69 6.66
N ALA A 231 -6.98 -2.88 6.01
CA ALA A 231 -6.54 -2.02 4.91
C ALA A 231 -7.05 -2.55 3.56
N PRO A 232 -7.13 -1.69 2.52
CA PRO A 232 -7.47 -2.13 1.17
C PRO A 232 -6.54 -3.24 0.67
N ALA A 233 -7.13 -4.33 0.16
CA ALA A 233 -6.42 -5.39 -0.55
C ALA A 233 -7.07 -5.70 -1.91
N LEU A 234 -6.25 -5.89 -2.93
CA LEU A 234 -6.66 -6.42 -4.23
C LEU A 234 -6.15 -7.85 -4.36
N LEU A 235 -7.07 -8.81 -4.47
CA LEU A 235 -6.74 -10.16 -4.89
C LEU A 235 -6.90 -10.20 -6.43
N HIS A 236 -5.84 -10.37 -7.20
CA HIS A 236 -5.87 -10.32 -8.66
C HIS A 236 -5.64 -11.71 -9.24
N ARG A 237 -6.72 -12.34 -9.74
CA ARG A 237 -6.64 -13.71 -10.27
C ARG A 237 -6.16 -13.69 -11.71
N VAL A 238 -5.10 -14.42 -12.00
CA VAL A 238 -4.53 -14.56 -13.35
C VAL A 238 -5.11 -15.81 -14.06
N ASP A 239 -5.31 -15.76 -15.38
CA ASP A 239 -5.61 -16.98 -16.17
C ASP A 239 -4.30 -17.75 -16.42
N PRO A 240 -4.13 -18.95 -15.86
CA PRO A 240 -2.84 -19.64 -15.89
C PRO A 240 -2.41 -20.10 -17.27
N ARG A 241 -3.32 -20.08 -18.25
CA ARG A 241 -2.99 -20.37 -19.66
C ARG A 241 -2.28 -19.21 -20.34
N ARG A 242 -2.45 -17.99 -19.82
CA ARG A 242 -1.95 -16.75 -20.42
C ARG A 242 -0.85 -16.12 -19.58
N GLY A 243 -0.90 -16.30 -18.26
CA GLY A 243 -0.06 -15.55 -17.33
C GLY A 243 -0.49 -14.08 -17.31
N LEU A 244 0.33 -13.23 -16.70
CA LEU A 244 0.08 -11.79 -16.63
C LEU A 244 0.03 -11.14 -18.02
N THR A 245 -1.07 -10.43 -18.28
CA THR A 245 -1.34 -9.73 -19.55
C THR A 245 -1.36 -8.22 -19.37
N ASP A 246 -1.42 -7.47 -20.46
CA ASP A 246 -1.52 -6.00 -20.41
C ASP A 246 -2.68 -5.51 -19.54
N ALA A 247 -3.84 -6.13 -19.69
CA ALA A 247 -5.04 -5.78 -18.94
C ALA A 247 -4.90 -6.05 -17.42
N ASP A 248 -4.11 -7.05 -17.03
CA ASP A 248 -3.86 -7.36 -15.62
C ASP A 248 -3.03 -6.26 -14.96
N TYR A 249 -1.96 -5.82 -15.63
CA TYR A 249 -1.14 -4.71 -15.16
C TYR A 249 -1.94 -3.40 -15.09
N ASP A 250 -2.78 -3.11 -16.08
CA ASP A 250 -3.61 -1.90 -16.09
C ASP A 250 -4.56 -1.89 -14.87
N ALA A 251 -5.17 -3.04 -14.54
CA ALA A 251 -6.04 -3.16 -13.38
C ALA A 251 -5.28 -3.01 -12.05
N ILE A 252 -4.09 -3.59 -11.95
CA ILE A 252 -3.22 -3.47 -10.77
C ILE A 252 -2.78 -2.02 -10.60
N GLU A 253 -2.33 -1.35 -11.65
CA GLU A 253 -1.89 0.05 -11.61
C GLU A 253 -3.04 0.98 -11.24
N GLU A 254 -4.23 0.79 -11.83
CA GLU A 254 -5.43 1.56 -11.48
C GLU A 254 -5.75 1.44 -9.98
N TRP A 255 -5.66 0.23 -9.42
CA TRP A 255 -5.89 0.00 -8.00
C TRP A 255 -4.81 0.65 -7.11
N LEU A 256 -3.54 0.56 -7.52
CA LEU A 256 -2.43 1.19 -6.79
C LEU A 256 -2.60 2.71 -6.74
N MET A 257 -3.11 3.32 -7.81
CA MET A 257 -3.35 4.76 -7.92
C MET A 257 -4.62 5.23 -7.20
N LYS A 258 -5.64 4.38 -7.06
CA LYS A 258 -6.98 4.74 -6.52
C LYS A 258 -7.04 5.16 -5.05
N ASN A 259 -5.92 5.32 -4.36
CA ASN A 259 -5.87 5.87 -3.00
C ASN A 259 -5.22 7.26 -2.91
N GLY A 260 -4.98 7.93 -4.05
CA GLY A 260 -4.67 9.37 -4.08
C GLY A 260 -5.84 10.26 -4.50
N SER A 261 -6.98 9.70 -4.89
CA SER A 261 -8.13 10.46 -5.39
C SER A 261 -9.43 9.94 -4.81
N ILE A 262 -10.12 10.80 -4.08
CA ILE A 262 -11.46 10.59 -3.56
C ILE A 262 -12.41 10.79 -4.74
N ALA A 263 -13.27 9.80 -5.00
CA ALA A 263 -14.53 10.02 -5.69
C ALA A 263 -15.61 10.40 -4.67
#